data_AF-A0A846XJN7-F1
#
_entry.id   AF-A0A846XJN7-F1
#
_cell.length_a   1.000
_cell.length_b   1.000
_cell.length_c   1.000
_cell.angle_alpha   90.00
_cell.angle_beta   90.00
_cell.angle_gamma   90.00
#
_symmetry.space_group_name_H-M   'P 1'
#
loop_
_entity.id
_entity.type
_entity.pdbx_description
1 polymer ?
#
loop_
_entity_poly.entity_id
_entity_poly.type
_entity_poly.pdbx_seq_one_letter_code
_entity_poly.pdbx_strand_id
1 'polypeptide(L)'
;MTDPAPNENDGQPPLSKQDKRARVGATAAAIAIAAVVTSIVLGIGIAALLATAGGGGAEEATEDLAAPTTAATTAIAGTTTTPAPPVSPDVPPAASAPPTTTPPPLGTAGEVNKEAKQAPPKVEVAAGECLSGFGEKEVTEAPCGSAESRYKISAVGPAATACPADGDTSHTIADTTLCLDIDWVVGSCVDVSGDEPQRADCGPGGVQVISILPDTNSVNACPSADSGFVYDQRRFVVCFAGL
;
A
#
# COMPACT_ATOMS: atom_id res chain seq x y z
N MET A 1 31.02 37.69 -42.01
CA MET A 1 30.04 36.68 -41.57
C MET A 1 30.31 36.42 -40.10
N THR A 2 29.34 36.82 -39.27
CA THR A 2 29.06 36.41 -37.89
C THR A 2 28.51 37.63 -37.14
N ASP A 3 27.19 37.67 -37.07
CA ASP A 3 26.37 38.49 -36.18
C ASP A 3 26.69 38.20 -34.71
N PRO A 4 26.76 39.22 -33.83
CA PRO A 4 26.55 39.02 -32.40
C PRO A 4 25.04 38.96 -32.08
N ALA A 5 24.65 37.91 -31.37
CA ALA A 5 23.27 37.65 -30.95
C ALA A 5 22.67 38.80 -30.09
N PRO A 6 21.38 39.13 -30.23
CA PRO A 6 20.69 40.03 -29.33
C PRO A 6 20.31 39.34 -28.01
N ASN A 7 20.44 40.07 -26.91
CA ASN A 7 20.02 39.67 -25.57
C ASN A 7 18.49 39.59 -25.50
N GLU A 8 17.93 38.38 -25.37
CA GLU A 8 16.54 38.15 -24.98
C GLU A 8 16.41 38.24 -23.46
N ASN A 9 16.20 39.45 -22.94
CA ASN A 9 15.65 39.65 -21.60
C ASN A 9 14.72 40.88 -21.60
N ASP A 10 13.58 40.75 -22.27
CA ASP A 10 12.47 41.71 -22.14
C ASP A 10 11.15 41.00 -22.45
N GLY A 11 10.50 40.50 -21.40
CA GLY A 11 9.22 39.79 -21.52
C GLY A 11 8.39 39.73 -20.25
N GLN A 12 8.63 40.63 -19.27
CA GLN A 12 7.76 40.76 -18.10
C GLN A 12 6.99 42.09 -18.19
N PRO A 13 5.67 42.09 -18.49
CA PRO A 13 4.89 43.32 -18.44
C PRO A 13 4.80 43.86 -16.99
N PRO A 14 4.86 45.19 -16.80
CA PRO A 14 4.83 45.78 -15.46
C PRO A 14 3.47 45.55 -14.79
N LEU A 15 3.49 44.94 -13.61
CA LEU A 15 2.32 44.73 -12.75
C LEU A 15 1.56 46.04 -12.52
N SER A 16 0.33 46.08 -13.04
CA SER A 16 -0.60 47.20 -12.93
C SER A 16 -0.97 47.45 -11.46
N LYS A 17 -1.16 48.72 -11.09
CA LYS A 17 -1.42 49.20 -9.72
C LYS A 17 -2.70 48.65 -9.06
N GLN A 18 -3.46 47.77 -9.73
CA GLN A 18 -4.64 47.12 -9.16
C GLN A 18 -4.31 45.94 -8.22
N ASP A 19 -3.17 45.26 -8.36
CA ASP A 19 -2.80 44.12 -7.51
C ASP A 19 -2.34 44.51 -6.09
N LYS A 20 -1.95 45.77 -5.88
CA LYS A 20 -1.55 46.26 -4.54
C LYS A 20 -2.72 46.55 -3.61
N ARG A 21 -3.96 46.60 -4.11
CA ARG A 21 -5.16 46.82 -3.28
C ARG A 21 -5.85 45.53 -2.83
N ALA A 22 -5.52 44.38 -3.42
CA ALA A 22 -6.06 43.09 -3.00
C ALA A 22 -5.29 42.43 -1.83
N ARG A 23 -4.10 42.95 -1.47
CA ARG A 23 -3.26 42.41 -0.38
C ARG A 23 -3.30 43.22 0.93
N VAL A 24 -4.20 44.18 1.05
CA VAL A 24 -4.40 44.96 2.30
C VAL A 24 -5.89 44.93 2.64
N GLY A 25 -6.36 43.83 3.25
CA GLY A 25 -7.76 43.72 3.63
C GLY A 25 -8.22 42.32 4.00
N ALA A 26 -7.53 41.66 4.93
CA ALA A 26 -8.11 40.51 5.66
C ALA A 26 -7.32 40.24 6.95
N THR A 27 -7.36 41.19 7.87
CA THR A 27 -7.07 40.92 9.29
C THR A 27 -8.20 41.49 10.12
N ALA A 28 -8.67 40.68 11.08
CA ALA A 28 -9.54 40.99 12.19
C ALA A 28 -11.06 40.98 11.96
N ALA A 29 -11.64 39.78 12.05
CA ALA A 29 -12.87 39.58 12.82
C ALA A 29 -12.81 38.20 13.49
N ALA A 30 -12.09 38.12 14.61
CA ALA A 30 -12.30 37.08 15.61
C ALA A 30 -13.30 37.62 16.63
N ILE A 31 -14.38 36.90 16.90
CA ILE A 31 -15.07 36.82 18.22
C ILE A 31 -16.04 35.62 18.17
N ALA A 32 -15.74 34.65 19.02
CA ALA A 32 -16.62 33.76 19.79
C ALA A 32 -17.72 32.94 19.09
N ILE A 33 -17.50 31.62 18.99
CA ILE A 33 -18.35 30.61 19.65
C ILE A 33 -17.45 29.46 20.14
N ALA A 34 -17.25 29.40 21.46
CA ALA A 34 -16.70 28.25 22.14
C ALA A 34 -17.81 27.55 22.91
N ALA A 35 -17.68 26.22 23.02
CA ALA A 35 -18.38 25.28 23.90
C ALA A 35 -19.62 24.57 23.34
N VAL A 36 -19.72 23.28 23.74
CA VAL A 36 -20.75 22.26 23.48
C VAL A 36 -20.54 21.56 22.13
N VAL A 37 -19.82 20.43 22.01
CA VAL A 37 -20.18 19.10 22.52
C VAL A 37 -18.91 18.27 22.82
N THR A 38 -18.46 18.27 24.07
CA THR A 38 -17.62 17.21 24.66
C THR A 38 -18.25 16.78 25.97
N SER A 39 -19.44 16.19 25.87
CA SER A 39 -20.12 15.57 27.00
C SER A 39 -20.96 14.40 26.48
N ILE A 40 -20.43 13.18 26.58
CA ILE A 40 -21.09 11.89 26.82
C ILE A 40 -20.05 10.82 26.45
N VAL A 41 -19.25 10.39 27.41
CA VAL A 41 -19.03 8.99 27.83
C VAL A 41 -18.00 9.05 28.96
N LEU A 42 -18.41 9.48 30.16
CA LEU A 42 -17.72 9.12 31.40
C LEU A 42 -18.70 9.42 32.55
N GLY A 43 -19.35 8.38 33.08
CA GLY A 43 -20.14 8.55 34.29
C GLY A 43 -21.32 7.61 34.49
N ILE A 44 -21.09 6.29 34.55
CA ILE A 44 -21.77 5.38 35.50
C ILE A 44 -20.74 4.29 35.82
N GLY A 45 -20.27 4.06 37.06
CA GLY A 45 -20.67 4.62 38.34
C GLY A 45 -19.60 4.38 39.41
N ILE A 46 -19.78 5.07 40.53
CA ILE A 46 -19.00 4.93 41.75
C ILE A 46 -19.82 4.10 42.75
N ALA A 47 -19.22 3.03 43.26
CA ALA A 47 -19.34 2.48 44.62
C ALA A 47 -18.45 1.21 44.65
N ALA A 48 -17.54 0.93 45.57
CA ALA A 48 -17.39 1.37 46.95
C ALA A 48 -15.95 1.11 47.46
N LEU A 49 -15.49 1.93 48.43
CA LEU A 49 -14.82 1.59 49.73
C LEU A 49 -13.84 0.38 49.76
N LEU A 50 -12.60 0.41 50.30
CA LEU A 50 -12.08 1.00 51.55
C LEU A 50 -10.54 1.17 51.56
N ALA A 51 -10.13 2.16 52.36
CA ALA A 51 -8.87 2.44 53.07
C ALA A 51 -7.75 1.37 53.17
N THR A 52 -6.50 1.82 53.00
CA THR A 52 -5.47 1.81 54.07
C THR A 52 -4.44 2.92 53.83
N ALA A 53 -4.09 3.62 54.91
CA ALA A 53 -3.15 4.71 54.99
C ALA A 53 -1.68 4.24 55.13
N GLY A 54 -0.74 5.16 54.84
CA GLY A 54 0.68 5.07 55.16
C GLY A 54 1.52 5.21 53.89
N GLY A 55 2.40 6.19 53.69
CA GLY A 55 3.00 7.14 54.62
C GLY A 55 4.50 7.20 54.33
N GLY A 56 4.95 8.29 53.72
CA GLY A 56 6.32 8.81 53.85
C GLY A 56 7.43 8.18 53.01
N GLY A 57 8.40 9.02 52.66
CA GLY A 57 9.77 8.61 52.34
C GLY A 57 10.21 8.85 50.90
N ALA A 58 10.63 10.07 50.61
CA ALA A 58 11.74 10.28 49.68
C ALA A 58 13.02 9.82 50.39
N GLU A 59 13.92 9.09 49.73
CA GLU A 59 15.37 9.23 49.87
C GLU A 59 16.09 8.56 48.68
N GLU A 60 17.14 9.23 48.25
CA GLU A 60 18.11 8.81 47.24
C GLU A 60 19.10 7.81 47.83
N ALA A 61 19.73 7.00 46.97
CA ALA A 61 21.19 6.77 46.95
C ALA A 61 21.57 5.53 46.12
N THR A 62 22.41 5.80 45.12
CA THR A 62 23.73 5.19 44.89
C THR A 62 23.86 3.72 44.49
N GLU A 63 24.53 3.59 43.35
CA GLU A 63 25.35 2.50 42.81
C GLU A 63 25.92 1.51 43.84
N ASP A 64 25.81 0.22 43.54
CA ASP A 64 26.80 -0.76 43.99
C ASP A 64 27.13 -1.74 42.85
N LEU A 65 28.44 -1.85 42.59
CA LEU A 65 29.05 -2.80 41.68
C LEU A 65 29.05 -4.19 42.32
N ALA A 66 28.47 -5.19 41.66
CA ALA A 66 28.90 -6.57 41.88
C ALA A 66 28.57 -7.49 40.69
N ALA A 67 29.58 -7.79 39.90
CA ALA A 67 29.74 -9.08 39.21
C ALA A 67 31.15 -9.60 39.59
N PRO A 68 31.52 -10.87 39.37
CA PRO A 68 30.76 -11.98 38.80
C PRO A 68 30.78 -13.25 39.70
N THR A 69 29.91 -14.23 39.45
CA THR A 69 30.16 -15.60 39.92
C THR A 69 29.88 -16.61 38.82
N THR A 70 30.82 -17.54 38.75
CA THR A 70 31.14 -18.53 37.74
C THR A 70 30.16 -19.69 37.60
N ALA A 71 30.06 -20.13 36.34
CA ALA A 71 30.07 -21.52 35.85
C ALA A 71 28.92 -22.47 36.20
N ALA A 72 28.17 -22.84 35.15
CA ALA A 72 27.86 -24.24 34.84
C ALA A 72 27.35 -24.36 33.39
N THR A 73 28.26 -24.49 32.42
CA THR A 73 27.90 -24.92 31.06
C THR A 73 28.16 -26.41 30.97
N THR A 74 27.08 -27.20 31.05
CA THR A 74 27.11 -28.63 30.79
C THR A 74 27.36 -28.88 29.31
N ALA A 75 28.52 -29.46 29.01
CA ALA A 75 28.82 -30.05 27.71
C ALA A 75 28.06 -31.37 27.56
N ILE A 76 27.29 -31.50 26.47
CA ILE A 76 26.84 -32.81 25.97
C ILE A 76 27.54 -33.06 24.64
N ALA A 77 28.42 -34.05 24.66
CA ALA A 77 29.12 -34.58 23.51
C ALA A 77 28.31 -35.72 22.88
N GLY A 78 28.28 -35.74 21.55
CA GLY A 78 28.24 -36.95 20.73
C GLY A 78 26.88 -37.60 20.49
N THR A 79 26.45 -37.63 19.23
CA THR A 79 26.62 -38.83 18.40
C THR A 79 26.21 -38.56 16.94
N THR A 80 27.19 -38.62 16.06
CA THR A 80 27.04 -38.75 14.61
C THR A 80 26.57 -40.16 14.29
N THR A 81 25.45 -40.29 13.58
CA THR A 81 25.15 -41.54 12.85
C THR A 81 24.51 -41.20 11.51
N THR A 82 25.31 -41.33 10.46
CA THR A 82 24.88 -41.43 9.06
C THR A 82 24.51 -42.89 8.77
N PRO A 83 23.35 -43.13 8.13
CA PRO A 83 23.25 -44.23 7.18
C PRO A 83 22.89 -43.73 5.77
N ALA A 84 23.68 -44.16 4.79
CA ALA A 84 23.40 -44.06 3.36
C ALA A 84 22.28 -45.06 2.94
N PRO A 85 21.71 -44.94 1.72
CA PRO A 85 20.36 -45.40 1.40
C PRO A 85 20.32 -46.85 0.89
N PRO A 86 19.17 -47.54 1.00
CA PRO A 86 18.86 -48.69 0.18
C PRO A 86 17.80 -48.38 -0.91
N VAL A 87 18.24 -48.54 -2.17
CA VAL A 87 17.54 -49.11 -3.34
C VAL A 87 16.08 -48.73 -3.68
N SER A 88 15.92 -48.12 -4.86
CA SER A 88 14.77 -48.29 -5.79
C SER A 88 14.93 -49.63 -6.55
N PRO A 89 13.91 -50.26 -7.20
CA PRO A 89 12.76 -49.65 -7.87
C PRO A 89 11.40 -50.34 -7.63
N ASP A 90 10.33 -49.57 -7.52
CA ASP A 90 8.99 -50.09 -7.79
C ASP A 90 8.22 -49.07 -8.62
N VAL A 91 7.96 -49.44 -9.87
CA VAL A 91 7.15 -48.71 -10.84
C VAL A 91 5.78 -49.39 -10.87
N PRO A 92 4.70 -48.70 -10.47
CA PRO A 92 3.36 -49.01 -10.94
C PRO A 92 2.91 -48.02 -12.04
N PRO A 93 1.91 -48.41 -12.84
CA PRO A 93 1.74 -47.95 -14.20
C PRO A 93 1.03 -46.60 -14.33
N ALA A 94 1.30 -45.96 -15.47
CA ALA A 94 0.53 -44.85 -16.02
C ALA A 94 -0.93 -45.25 -16.30
N ALA A 95 -1.88 -44.48 -15.74
CA ALA A 95 -3.23 -44.15 -16.23
C ALA A 95 -3.95 -43.45 -15.06
N SER A 96 -4.56 -42.26 -15.18
CA SER A 96 -5.58 -41.91 -16.16
C SER A 96 -5.66 -40.39 -16.31
N ALA A 97 -5.86 -39.94 -17.54
CA ALA A 97 -6.18 -38.54 -17.86
C ALA A 97 -7.52 -38.12 -17.21
N PRO A 98 -7.70 -36.82 -16.87
CA PRO A 98 -9.01 -36.30 -16.49
C PRO A 98 -9.99 -36.36 -17.68
N PRO A 99 -11.29 -36.62 -17.44
CA PRO A 99 -12.27 -36.71 -18.52
C PRO A 99 -12.40 -35.35 -19.23
N THR A 100 -12.19 -35.37 -20.54
CA THR A 100 -12.52 -34.27 -21.45
C THR A 100 -14.04 -34.18 -21.53
N THR A 101 -14.65 -33.17 -20.90
CA THR A 101 -16.06 -32.86 -21.11
C THR A 101 -16.20 -32.09 -22.42
N THR A 102 -16.74 -32.77 -23.43
CA THR A 102 -17.21 -32.18 -24.67
C THR A 102 -18.30 -31.15 -24.39
N PRO A 103 -18.18 -29.88 -24.83
CA PRO A 103 -19.30 -28.95 -24.80
C PRO A 103 -20.36 -29.36 -25.85
N PRO A 104 -21.67 -29.30 -25.51
CA PRO A 104 -22.74 -29.64 -26.44
C PRO A 104 -22.81 -28.68 -27.64
N PRO A 105 -23.39 -29.12 -28.77
CA PRO A 105 -23.28 -28.45 -30.05
C PRO A 105 -24.03 -27.12 -30.09
N LEU A 106 -23.46 -26.24 -30.89
CA LEU A 106 -23.99 -24.98 -31.41
C LEU A 106 -25.51 -25.05 -31.67
N GLY A 107 -26.29 -24.44 -30.79
CA GLY A 107 -27.71 -24.18 -31.02
C GLY A 107 -27.88 -22.92 -31.86
N THR A 108 -28.31 -23.10 -33.11
CA THR A 108 -28.74 -22.01 -33.99
C THR A 108 -30.06 -21.40 -33.53
N ALA A 109 -30.07 -20.06 -33.50
CA ALA A 109 -31.20 -19.14 -33.66
C ALA A 109 -32.39 -19.29 -32.68
N GLY A 110 -32.32 -18.51 -31.59
CA GLY A 110 -33.50 -17.94 -30.94
C GLY A 110 -33.57 -16.45 -31.25
N GLU A 111 -34.61 -16.06 -31.96
CA GLU A 111 -35.01 -14.70 -32.32
C GLU A 111 -35.06 -13.78 -31.09
N VAL A 112 -34.28 -12.68 -31.09
CA VAL A 112 -34.39 -11.61 -30.09
C VAL A 112 -34.36 -10.23 -30.74
N ASN A 113 -35.57 -9.65 -30.75
CA ASN A 113 -35.95 -8.23 -30.80
C ASN A 113 -34.94 -7.20 -31.31
N LYS A 114 -35.36 -6.56 -32.41
CA LYS A 114 -34.77 -5.39 -33.05
C LYS A 114 -35.00 -4.12 -32.21
N GLU A 115 -34.35 -4.01 -31.05
CA GLU A 115 -33.99 -2.75 -30.36
C GLU A 115 -33.14 -3.04 -29.10
N ALA A 116 -32.08 -3.85 -29.21
CA ALA A 116 -31.11 -3.95 -28.11
C ALA A 116 -30.16 -2.76 -28.21
N LYS A 117 -30.45 -1.70 -27.46
CA LYS A 117 -29.49 -0.64 -27.15
C LYS A 117 -28.21 -1.34 -26.65
N GLN A 118 -27.12 -1.24 -27.41
CA GLN A 118 -25.84 -1.86 -27.04
C GLN A 118 -25.53 -1.49 -25.60
N ALA A 119 -25.35 -2.51 -24.75
CA ALA A 119 -24.87 -2.30 -23.40
C ALA A 119 -23.53 -1.54 -23.51
N PRO A 120 -23.28 -0.54 -22.65
CA PRO A 120 -21.99 0.13 -22.64
C PRO A 120 -20.89 -0.93 -22.51
N PRO A 121 -19.74 -0.74 -23.19
CA PRO A 121 -18.63 -1.68 -23.10
C PRO A 121 -18.29 -1.87 -21.62
N LYS A 122 -18.39 -3.11 -21.15
CA LYS A 122 -17.92 -3.48 -19.81
C LYS A 122 -16.42 -3.64 -19.91
N VAL A 123 -15.70 -2.98 -19.02
CA VAL A 123 -14.31 -3.34 -18.75
C VAL A 123 -14.35 -4.67 -18.00
N GLU A 124 -13.84 -5.73 -18.62
CA GLU A 124 -13.74 -7.05 -18.02
C GLU A 124 -12.43 -7.10 -17.22
N VAL A 125 -12.48 -6.68 -15.96
CA VAL A 125 -11.37 -6.84 -15.02
C VAL A 125 -11.85 -7.26 -13.64
N ALA A 126 -10.95 -7.90 -12.88
CA ALA A 126 -11.20 -8.42 -11.55
C ALA A 126 -10.15 -7.98 -10.55
N ALA A 127 -10.50 -8.03 -9.26
CA ALA A 127 -9.53 -7.83 -8.19
C ALA A 127 -8.41 -8.88 -8.28
N GLY A 128 -7.17 -8.44 -8.08
CA GLY A 128 -5.96 -9.25 -8.21
C GLY A 128 -5.28 -9.17 -9.58
N GLU A 129 -5.94 -8.65 -10.61
CA GLU A 129 -5.31 -8.38 -11.90
C GLU A 129 -4.42 -7.14 -11.82
N CYS A 130 -3.41 -7.09 -12.68
CA CYS A 130 -2.46 -6.00 -12.73
C CYS A 130 -2.53 -5.25 -14.04
N LEU A 131 -2.24 -3.96 -13.97
CA LEU A 131 -2.37 -3.03 -15.09
C LEU A 131 -1.02 -2.33 -15.33
N SER A 132 -0.68 -2.14 -16.60
CA SER A 132 0.40 -1.22 -17.03
C SER A 132 -0.10 0.21 -17.23
N GLY A 133 -1.42 0.40 -17.31
CA GLY A 133 -2.01 1.72 -17.42
C GLY A 133 -3.52 1.66 -17.63
N PHE A 134 -4.15 2.83 -17.57
CA PHE A 134 -5.56 3.00 -17.84
C PHE A 134 -5.79 4.31 -18.57
N GLY A 135 -6.64 4.26 -19.60
CA GLY A 135 -7.11 5.42 -20.35
C GLY A 135 -8.53 5.80 -19.95
N GLU A 136 -9.11 6.79 -20.63
CA GLU A 136 -10.49 7.24 -20.34
C GLU A 136 -11.54 6.14 -20.52
N LYS A 137 -11.29 5.16 -21.40
CA LYS A 137 -12.28 4.17 -21.86
C LYS A 137 -11.81 2.73 -21.78
N GLU A 138 -10.55 2.50 -21.44
CA GLU A 138 -9.92 1.18 -21.47
C GLU A 138 -8.83 1.05 -20.42
N VAL A 139 -8.44 -0.20 -20.14
CA VAL A 139 -7.30 -0.55 -19.30
C VAL A 139 -6.34 -1.41 -20.11
N THR A 140 -5.05 -1.34 -19.77
CA THR A 140 -4.05 -2.25 -20.32
C THR A 140 -3.60 -3.19 -19.22
N GLU A 141 -3.94 -4.47 -19.35
CA GLU A 141 -3.47 -5.52 -18.43
C GLU A 141 -1.97 -5.78 -18.60
N ALA A 142 -1.33 -6.16 -17.50
CA ALA A 142 0.04 -6.62 -17.47
C ALA A 142 0.18 -7.79 -16.49
N PRO A 143 1.13 -8.72 -16.71
CA PRO A 143 1.43 -9.73 -15.71
C PRO A 143 1.89 -9.06 -14.41
N CYS A 144 1.27 -9.42 -13.28
CA CYS A 144 1.69 -8.92 -11.98
C CYS A 144 3.18 -9.19 -11.73
N GLY A 145 3.86 -8.20 -11.19
CA GLY A 145 5.29 -8.20 -10.91
C GLY A 145 6.20 -8.07 -12.13
N SER A 146 5.65 -7.89 -13.34
CA SER A 146 6.44 -7.57 -14.52
C SER A 146 7.00 -6.14 -14.46
N ALA A 147 7.95 -5.85 -15.35
CA ALA A 147 8.51 -4.50 -15.53
C ALA A 147 7.45 -3.48 -15.97
N GLU A 148 6.42 -3.92 -16.70
CA GLU A 148 5.35 -3.05 -17.20
C GLU A 148 4.20 -2.90 -16.18
N SER A 149 4.12 -3.76 -15.16
CA SER A 149 3.05 -3.68 -14.17
C SER A 149 3.28 -2.52 -13.21
N ARG A 150 2.28 -1.63 -13.15
CA ARG A 150 2.28 -0.43 -12.31
C ARG A 150 1.35 -0.58 -11.12
N TYR A 151 0.14 -1.08 -11.39
CA TYR A 151 -0.92 -1.22 -10.41
C TYR A 151 -1.46 -2.64 -10.35
N LYS A 152 -2.01 -3.01 -9.20
CA LYS A 152 -2.85 -4.17 -8.96
C LYS A 152 -4.23 -3.72 -8.51
N ILE A 153 -5.27 -4.32 -9.08
CA ILE A 153 -6.66 -4.02 -8.73
C ILE A 153 -6.95 -4.61 -7.35
N SER A 154 -7.20 -3.75 -6.36
CA SER A 154 -7.53 -4.16 -5.00
C SER A 154 -9.02 -4.42 -4.80
N ALA A 155 -9.87 -3.69 -5.54
CA ALA A 155 -11.31 -3.91 -5.58
C ALA A 155 -11.91 -3.37 -6.89
N VAL A 156 -13.08 -3.91 -7.25
CA VAL A 156 -13.89 -3.47 -8.39
C VAL A 156 -15.33 -3.28 -7.90
N GLY A 157 -16.00 -2.24 -8.39
CA GLY A 157 -17.41 -2.02 -8.11
C GLY A 157 -18.10 -1.15 -9.15
N PRO A 158 -19.42 -0.93 -9.01
CA PRO A 158 -20.15 0.03 -9.83
C PRO A 158 -19.55 1.45 -9.75
N ALA A 159 -19.88 2.32 -10.69
CA ALA A 159 -19.48 3.73 -10.65
C ALA A 159 -19.82 4.38 -9.29
N ALA A 160 -18.90 5.23 -8.82
CA ALA A 160 -18.96 5.87 -7.50
C ALA A 160 -18.81 4.92 -6.31
N THR A 161 -18.30 3.69 -6.52
CA THR A 161 -17.82 2.86 -5.41
C THR A 161 -16.72 3.60 -4.64
N ALA A 162 -16.85 3.66 -3.32
CA ALA A 162 -15.82 4.23 -2.47
C ALA A 162 -14.67 3.23 -2.32
N CYS A 163 -13.47 3.61 -2.76
CA CYS A 163 -12.26 2.84 -2.52
C CYS A 163 -11.79 2.96 -1.06
N PRO A 164 -11.05 1.98 -0.54
CA PRO A 164 -10.34 2.12 0.72
C PRO A 164 -9.56 3.44 0.75
N ALA A 165 -9.58 4.12 1.90
CA ALA A 165 -8.90 5.41 2.01
C ALA A 165 -7.37 5.29 1.93
N ASP A 166 -6.86 4.07 2.15
CA ASP A 166 -5.45 3.69 1.97
C ASP A 166 -5.16 3.12 0.57
N GLY A 167 -6.09 3.22 -0.38
CA GLY A 167 -5.82 2.91 -1.79
C GLY A 167 -4.91 3.95 -2.43
N ASP A 168 -4.06 3.54 -3.36
CA ASP A 168 -3.10 4.46 -3.99
C ASP A 168 -3.77 5.36 -5.02
N THR A 169 -4.71 4.79 -5.80
CA THR A 169 -5.54 5.57 -6.71
C THR A 169 -6.85 4.85 -7.03
N SER A 170 -7.77 5.55 -7.68
CA SER A 170 -9.01 4.98 -8.20
C SER A 170 -9.27 5.51 -9.59
N HIS A 171 -9.83 4.66 -10.45
CA HIS A 171 -10.19 5.05 -11.80
C HIS A 171 -11.57 4.54 -12.15
N THR A 172 -12.38 5.36 -12.81
CA THR A 172 -13.73 4.95 -13.23
C THR A 172 -13.81 4.92 -14.75
N ILE A 173 -14.14 3.76 -15.29
CA ILE A 173 -14.34 3.55 -16.73
C ILE A 173 -15.77 3.08 -16.96
N ALA A 174 -16.50 3.83 -17.79
CA ALA A 174 -17.93 3.66 -17.98
C ALA A 174 -18.66 3.61 -16.61
N ASP A 175 -19.30 2.50 -16.30
CA ASP A 175 -20.06 2.30 -15.06
C ASP A 175 -19.29 1.48 -14.01
N THR A 176 -17.96 1.36 -14.12
CA THR A 176 -17.12 0.54 -13.24
C THR A 176 -16.00 1.38 -12.61
N THR A 177 -15.91 1.35 -11.29
CA THR A 177 -14.81 1.93 -10.51
C THR A 177 -13.81 0.84 -10.12
N LEU A 178 -12.53 1.09 -10.38
CA LEU A 178 -11.38 0.29 -9.99
C LEU A 178 -10.68 0.97 -8.83
N CYS A 179 -10.43 0.23 -7.76
CA CYS A 179 -9.55 0.63 -6.67
C CYS A 179 -8.18 0.00 -6.92
N LEU A 180 -7.14 0.82 -6.92
CA LEU A 180 -5.83 0.43 -7.40
C LEU A 180 -4.80 0.63 -6.31
N ASP A 181 -3.97 -0.40 -6.13
CA ASP A 181 -2.73 -0.31 -5.38
C ASP A 181 -1.56 -0.36 -6.32
N ILE A 182 -0.43 0.23 -5.95
CA ILE A 182 0.84 -0.02 -6.61
C ILE A 182 1.13 -1.53 -6.52
N ASP A 183 1.50 -2.12 -7.65
CA ASP A 183 1.95 -3.51 -7.64
C ASP A 183 3.34 -3.55 -6.98
N TRP A 184 3.44 -3.89 -5.70
CA TRP A 184 4.73 -3.96 -5.01
C TRP A 184 5.37 -5.33 -5.17
N VAL A 185 6.66 -5.36 -5.56
CA VAL A 185 7.45 -6.59 -5.69
C VAL A 185 8.69 -6.51 -4.84
N VAL A 186 8.85 -7.46 -3.93
CA VAL A 186 10.06 -7.57 -3.10
C VAL A 186 11.30 -7.76 -3.98
N GLY A 187 12.31 -6.95 -3.73
CA GLY A 187 13.57 -6.92 -4.47
C GLY A 187 13.57 -5.93 -5.64
N SER A 188 12.41 -5.45 -6.08
CA SER A 188 12.28 -4.47 -7.16
C SER A 188 12.34 -3.04 -6.64
N CYS A 189 12.69 -2.12 -7.55
CA CYS A 189 12.67 -0.69 -7.31
C CYS A 189 11.53 -0.02 -8.07
N VAL A 190 10.92 0.95 -7.42
CA VAL A 190 9.80 1.72 -7.95
C VAL A 190 10.13 3.21 -7.83
N ASP A 191 9.96 3.95 -8.91
CA ASP A 191 9.89 5.40 -8.88
C ASP A 191 8.44 5.82 -8.65
N VAL A 192 8.20 6.52 -7.55
CA VAL A 192 6.89 7.06 -7.14
C VAL A 192 6.87 8.58 -7.16
N SER A 193 7.88 9.23 -7.75
CA SER A 193 8.01 10.68 -7.79
C SER A 193 7.18 11.33 -8.91
N GLY A 194 6.81 10.56 -9.93
CA GLY A 194 5.96 10.99 -11.04
C GLY A 194 4.46 10.83 -10.77
N ASP A 195 3.64 11.11 -11.79
CA ASP A 195 2.18 10.97 -11.72
C ASP A 195 1.73 9.51 -11.58
N GLU A 196 2.53 8.57 -12.11
CA GLU A 196 2.27 7.14 -12.07
C GLU A 196 3.52 6.37 -11.61
N PRO A 197 3.38 5.32 -10.79
CA PRO A 197 4.49 4.49 -10.33
C PRO A 197 5.12 3.74 -11.50
N GLN A 198 6.43 3.78 -11.61
CA GLN A 198 7.17 3.04 -12.63
C GLN A 198 8.13 2.05 -11.99
N ARG A 199 8.26 0.85 -12.57
CA ARG A 199 9.42 0.00 -12.29
C ARG A 199 10.67 0.70 -12.80
N ALA A 200 11.70 0.71 -11.98
CA ALA A 200 12.98 1.31 -12.31
C ALA A 200 14.12 0.41 -11.85
N ASP A 201 15.30 0.65 -12.41
CA ASP A 201 16.53 0.12 -11.84
C ASP A 201 16.76 0.75 -10.46
N CYS A 202 17.32 -0.04 -9.54
CA CYS A 202 17.64 0.46 -8.22
C CYS A 202 18.76 1.49 -8.29
N GLY A 203 18.45 2.72 -7.90
CA GLY A 203 19.39 3.83 -7.85
C GLY A 203 18.77 5.06 -7.19
N PRO A 204 19.51 6.17 -7.16
CA PRO A 204 19.05 7.40 -6.53
C PRO A 204 17.71 7.86 -7.10
N GLY A 205 16.75 8.12 -6.21
CA GLY A 205 15.41 8.61 -6.57
C GLY A 205 14.30 7.55 -6.62
N GLY A 206 14.65 6.26 -6.57
CA GLY A 206 13.69 5.15 -6.42
C GLY A 206 13.63 4.61 -4.99
N VAL A 207 12.59 3.83 -4.68
CA VAL A 207 12.49 3.06 -3.44
C VAL A 207 12.64 1.57 -3.73
N GLN A 208 13.52 0.88 -3.01
CA GLN A 208 13.62 -0.59 -3.10
C GLN A 208 12.69 -1.25 -2.11
N VAL A 209 11.77 -2.09 -2.59
CA VAL A 209 10.91 -2.90 -1.72
C VAL A 209 11.73 -4.03 -1.12
N ILE A 210 11.88 -4.06 0.20
CA ILE A 210 12.63 -5.12 0.88
C ILE A 210 11.73 -6.15 1.57
N SER A 211 10.51 -5.76 1.94
CA SER A 211 9.51 -6.68 2.49
C SER A 211 8.11 -6.08 2.40
N ILE A 212 7.10 -6.95 2.41
CA ILE A 212 5.69 -6.58 2.55
C ILE A 212 5.18 -7.35 3.77
N LEU A 213 4.82 -6.62 4.83
CA LEU A 213 4.43 -7.17 6.11
C LEU A 213 2.91 -7.15 6.24
N PRO A 214 2.23 -8.31 6.24
CA PRO A 214 0.80 -8.36 6.53
C PRO A 214 0.53 -8.12 8.03
N ASP A 215 -0.74 -7.91 8.36
CA ASP A 215 -1.27 -7.79 9.71
C ASP A 215 -0.65 -6.66 10.57
N THR A 216 -0.13 -5.61 9.94
CA THR A 216 0.44 -4.44 10.63
C THR A 216 0.07 -3.14 9.92
N ASN A 217 -0.06 -2.07 10.69
CA ASN A 217 -0.20 -0.70 10.20
C ASN A 217 0.92 0.20 10.76
N SER A 218 2.02 -0.41 11.22
CA SER A 218 3.14 0.30 11.81
C SER A 218 4.37 0.18 10.93
N VAL A 219 4.86 1.31 10.42
CA VAL A 219 6.13 1.39 9.70
C VAL A 219 7.32 0.92 10.55
N ASN A 220 7.21 1.04 11.88
CA ASN A 220 8.23 0.55 12.81
C ASN A 220 8.35 -0.99 12.82
N ALA A 221 7.41 -1.71 12.21
CA ALA A 221 7.51 -3.16 12.04
C ALA A 221 8.56 -3.55 10.98
N CYS A 222 9.05 -2.60 10.18
CA CYS A 222 10.09 -2.84 9.20
C CYS A 222 11.47 -2.94 9.87
N PRO A 223 12.06 -4.14 9.98
CA PRO A 223 13.25 -4.35 10.82
C PRO A 223 14.56 -3.83 10.21
N SER A 224 14.60 -3.62 8.89
CA SER A 224 15.81 -3.26 8.13
C SER A 224 15.53 -2.21 7.07
N ALA A 225 14.44 -1.46 7.23
CA ALA A 225 14.00 -0.44 6.29
C ALA A 225 14.24 0.94 6.88
N ASP A 226 14.58 1.90 6.03
CA ASP A 226 14.69 3.31 6.43
C ASP A 226 13.31 3.98 6.45
N SER A 227 12.35 3.42 5.70
CA SER A 227 11.00 3.95 5.54
C SER A 227 10.03 2.85 5.09
N GLY A 228 8.75 3.19 4.95
CA GLY A 228 7.74 2.30 4.39
C GLY A 228 6.44 3.02 4.07
N PHE A 229 5.62 2.37 3.24
CA PHE A 229 4.27 2.80 2.92
C PHE A 229 3.26 1.98 3.74
N VAL A 230 2.32 2.65 4.40
CA VAL A 230 1.37 2.02 5.33
C VAL A 230 -0.02 1.98 4.70
N TYR A 231 -0.56 0.77 4.58
CA TYR A 231 -1.96 0.52 4.23
C TYR A 231 -2.72 0.21 5.52
N ASP A 232 -3.25 1.25 6.17
CA ASP A 232 -3.74 1.18 7.55
C ASP A 232 -5.10 0.47 7.69
N GLN A 233 -5.99 0.64 6.71
CA GLN A 233 -7.31 -0.02 6.70
C GLN A 233 -7.18 -1.52 6.39
N ARG A 234 -6.30 -1.85 5.45
CA ARG A 234 -6.06 -3.23 5.00
C ARG A 234 -4.95 -3.94 5.77
N ARG A 235 -4.30 -3.23 6.69
CA ARG A 235 -3.29 -3.71 7.63
C ARG A 235 -2.13 -4.43 6.94
N PHE A 236 -1.46 -3.74 6.04
CA PHE A 236 -0.14 -4.17 5.61
C PHE A 236 0.81 -2.98 5.43
N VAL A 237 2.11 -3.26 5.50
CA VAL A 237 3.17 -2.24 5.33
C VAL A 237 4.15 -2.72 4.28
N VAL A 238 4.48 -1.85 3.35
CA VAL A 238 5.55 -2.07 2.36
C VAL A 238 6.80 -1.37 2.88
N CYS A 239 7.85 -2.13 3.12
CA CYS A 239 9.09 -1.65 3.70
C CYS A 239 10.10 -1.31 2.60
N PHE A 240 10.75 -0.14 2.71
CA PHE A 240 11.73 0.35 1.75
C PHE A 240 13.14 0.50 2.32
N ALA A 241 14.14 0.08 1.57
CA ALA A 241 15.51 0.55 1.80
C ALA A 241 15.76 1.87 1.06
N GLY A 242 16.51 2.78 1.68
CA GLY A 242 17.09 3.93 0.99
C GLY A 242 18.15 3.46 -0.01
N LEU A 243 18.18 4.09 -1.19
CA LEU A 243 19.12 3.81 -2.28
C LEU A 243 20.06 4.99 -2.55
#